data_AF-A0A6G6YEW0-F1
#
_entry.id   AF-A0A6G6YEW0-F1
#
_cell.length_a   1.000
_cell.length_b   1.000
_cell.length_c   1.000
_cell.angle_alpha   90.00
_cell.angle_beta   90.00
_cell.angle_gamma   90.00
#
_symmetry.space_group_name_H-M   'P 1'
#
loop_
_entity.id
_entity.type
_entity.pdbx_description
1 polymer ?
#
loop_
_entity_poly.entity_id
_entity_poly.type
_entity_poly.pdbx_seq_one_letter_code
_entity_poly.pdbx_strand_id
1 'polypeptide(L)'
;MRKNVLIFFALLASICFLQINAKKFSTNYKSNVQDTIIVKHKNSIEKSYEVGFYSKSYSYYWIVGKDTLDFAISAHEYERDKSMSINIFHKNPINLKTAIKNTENCLTLIKQDFNIEKLNYLYFTNTFIYYPDIVTKLSNEYNAKYGKKRIEYKDLNKFLLSSIFNTKMNEFLKLQNKKVIGYGIEKFNLIDKQSMKYQLPNMDLKDYPEYSISGMGISVKLDKK
;
A
#
# COMPACT_ATOMS: atom_id res chain seq x y z
N MET A 1 30.77 -34.84 45.34
CA MET A 1 31.31 -33.77 44.47
C MET A 1 31.10 -34.00 42.96
N ARG A 2 31.31 -35.20 42.39
CA ARG A 2 31.19 -35.44 40.93
C ARG A 2 29.80 -35.24 40.31
N LYS A 3 28.70 -35.53 41.03
CA LYS A 3 27.33 -35.32 40.52
C LYS A 3 26.95 -33.85 40.33
N ASN A 4 27.45 -32.95 41.17
CA ASN A 4 27.13 -31.52 41.10
C ASN A 4 27.83 -30.83 39.91
N VAL A 5 29.00 -31.34 39.50
CA VAL A 5 29.74 -30.82 38.33
C VAL A 5 29.02 -31.15 37.03
N LEU A 6 28.49 -32.37 36.90
CA LEU A 6 27.72 -32.81 35.73
C LEU A 6 26.42 -32.01 35.52
N ILE A 7 25.73 -31.67 36.62
CA ILE A 7 24.53 -30.82 36.58
C ILE A 7 24.88 -29.40 36.13
N PHE A 8 26.02 -28.88 36.57
CA PHE A 8 26.49 -27.55 36.18
C PHE A 8 26.83 -27.47 34.69
N PHE A 9 27.47 -28.51 34.12
CA PHE A 9 27.74 -28.58 32.67
C PHE A 9 26.46 -28.74 31.84
N ALA A 10 25.47 -29.49 32.31
CA ALA A 10 24.18 -29.63 31.62
C ALA A 10 23.39 -28.30 31.60
N LEU A 11 23.42 -27.54 32.70
CA LEU A 11 22.81 -26.21 32.78
C LEU A 11 23.53 -25.19 31.89
N LEU A 12 24.86 -25.18 31.85
CA LEU A 12 25.63 -24.31 30.95
C LEU A 12 25.36 -24.64 29.47
N ALA A 13 25.28 -25.91 29.11
CA ALA A 13 24.96 -26.32 27.75
C ALA A 13 23.55 -25.87 27.32
N SER A 14 22.56 -25.93 28.23
CA SER A 14 21.19 -25.49 27.96
C SER A 14 21.09 -23.95 27.83
N ILE A 15 21.84 -23.19 28.63
CA ILE A 15 21.90 -21.72 28.54
C ILE A 15 22.58 -21.28 27.23
N CYS A 16 23.66 -21.96 26.80
CA CYS A 16 24.28 -21.73 25.51
C CYS A 16 23.33 -22.07 24.34
N PHE A 17 22.56 -23.15 24.43
CA PHE A 17 21.58 -23.52 23.41
C PHE A 17 20.44 -22.49 23.29
N LEU A 18 19.98 -21.94 24.43
CA LEU A 18 18.98 -20.87 24.46
C LEU A 18 19.52 -19.55 23.89
N GLN A 19 20.78 -19.20 24.12
CA GLN A 19 21.39 -18.00 23.52
C GLN A 19 21.64 -18.14 22.01
N ILE A 20 21.97 -19.35 21.53
CA ILE A 20 22.13 -19.62 20.09
C ILE A 20 20.78 -19.56 19.37
N ASN A 21 19.70 -20.06 19.98
CA ASN A 21 18.35 -20.00 19.39
C ASN A 21 17.68 -18.63 19.56
N ALA A 22 17.98 -17.86 20.62
CA ALA A 22 17.51 -16.47 20.76
C ALA A 22 18.11 -15.53 19.70
N LYS A 23 19.20 -15.94 19.03
CA LYS A 23 19.83 -15.17 17.93
C LYS A 23 19.20 -15.39 16.55
N LYS A 24 18.12 -16.18 16.43
CA LYS A 24 17.44 -16.43 15.15
C LYS A 24 16.21 -15.56 14.84
N PHE A 25 15.84 -14.62 15.71
CA PHE A 25 14.87 -13.57 15.36
C PHE A 25 15.35 -12.21 15.87
N SER A 26 16.44 -11.76 15.26
CA SER A 26 16.81 -10.34 15.23
C SER A 26 17.20 -10.07 13.78
N THR A 27 16.21 -9.80 12.93
CA THR A 27 16.45 -8.99 11.74
C THR A 27 16.82 -7.59 12.24
N ASN A 28 18.07 -7.45 12.65
CA ASN A 28 18.77 -6.18 12.57
C ASN A 28 18.74 -5.84 11.08
N TYR A 29 17.73 -5.08 10.67
CA TYR A 29 17.87 -4.16 9.57
C TYR A 29 18.98 -3.20 9.98
N LYS A 30 20.23 -3.64 9.84
CA LYS A 30 21.35 -2.73 9.63
C LYS A 30 20.90 -1.87 8.48
N SER A 31 20.71 -0.59 8.76
CA SER A 31 20.53 0.46 7.79
C SER A 31 21.81 0.55 6.94
N ASN A 32 22.00 -0.41 6.05
CA ASN A 32 22.71 -0.11 4.81
C ASN A 32 21.71 0.73 4.03
N VAL A 33 21.98 2.03 3.96
CA VAL A 33 21.36 2.91 2.98
C VAL A 33 21.78 2.36 1.63
N GLN A 34 21.03 1.39 1.11
CA GLN A 34 21.04 1.09 -0.31
C GLN A 34 20.33 2.27 -0.95
N ASP A 35 21.09 3.08 -1.67
CA ASP A 35 20.60 4.28 -2.31
C ASP A 35 19.31 3.98 -3.05
N THR A 36 18.28 4.71 -2.66
CA THR A 36 17.00 4.65 -3.33
C THR A 36 17.04 5.63 -4.48
N ILE A 37 16.93 5.13 -5.69
CA ILE A 37 16.84 5.96 -6.90
C ILE A 37 15.43 5.88 -7.46
N ILE A 38 14.90 7.03 -7.89
CA ILE A 38 13.64 7.09 -8.62
C ILE A 38 13.97 7.19 -10.10
N VAL A 39 13.62 6.15 -10.86
CA VAL A 39 13.83 6.12 -12.31
C VAL A 39 12.53 6.48 -13.01
N LYS A 40 12.56 7.58 -13.78
CA LYS A 40 11.46 8.03 -14.63
C LYS A 40 11.54 7.36 -15.99
N HIS A 41 10.42 6.85 -16.47
CA HIS A 41 10.25 6.24 -17.78
C HIS A 41 9.03 6.86 -18.48
N LYS A 42 9.22 7.37 -19.70
CA LYS A 42 8.11 7.83 -20.55
C LYS A 42 7.51 6.62 -21.26
N ASN A 43 6.25 6.32 -20.99
CA ASN A 43 5.56 5.17 -21.57
C ASN A 43 5.21 5.46 -23.05
N SER A 44 5.31 4.45 -23.91
CA SER A 44 4.88 4.55 -25.31
C SER A 44 3.36 4.41 -25.42
N ILE A 45 2.70 5.45 -25.93
CA ILE A 45 1.24 5.46 -26.07
C ILE A 45 0.81 4.86 -27.41
N GLU A 46 1.65 4.98 -28.46
CA GLU A 46 1.33 4.66 -29.87
C GLU A 46 1.00 3.19 -30.16
N LYS A 47 1.34 2.26 -29.25
CA LYS A 47 1.14 0.80 -29.44
C LYS A 47 0.38 0.13 -28.29
N SER A 48 -0.41 0.89 -27.54
CA SER A 48 -1.10 0.40 -26.34
C SER A 48 -2.62 0.44 -26.49
N TYR A 49 -3.34 -0.25 -25.61
CA TYR A 49 -4.79 -0.07 -25.46
C TYR A 49 -5.17 1.36 -25.03
N GLU A 50 -4.19 2.17 -24.66
CA GLU A 50 -4.32 3.56 -24.18
C GLU A 50 -4.29 4.59 -25.33
N VAL A 51 -4.10 4.14 -26.58
CA VAL A 51 -4.17 5.02 -27.77
C VAL A 51 -5.51 5.76 -27.77
N GLY A 52 -5.46 7.10 -27.82
CA GLY A 52 -6.63 7.98 -27.77
C GLY A 52 -7.19 8.25 -26.37
N PHE A 53 -6.70 7.56 -25.34
CA PHE A 53 -7.08 7.83 -23.94
C PHE A 53 -6.15 8.81 -23.25
N TYR A 54 -4.83 8.69 -23.47
CA TYR A 54 -3.83 9.51 -22.80
C TYR A 54 -3.06 10.42 -23.77
N SER A 55 -2.85 11.66 -23.35
CA SER A 55 -1.93 12.62 -23.99
C SER A 55 -0.49 12.43 -23.49
N LYS A 56 -0.33 12.00 -22.22
CA LYS A 56 0.96 11.74 -21.57
C LYS A 56 0.84 10.58 -20.60
N SER A 57 1.87 9.72 -20.53
CA SER A 57 1.91 8.54 -19.66
C SER A 57 3.35 8.29 -19.21
N TYR A 58 3.61 8.43 -17.91
CA TYR A 58 4.96 8.36 -17.32
C TYR A 58 4.93 7.39 -16.13
N SER A 59 5.96 6.58 -15.98
CA SER A 59 6.14 5.66 -14.85
C SER A 59 7.39 6.04 -14.05
N TYR A 60 7.31 5.95 -12.73
CA TYR A 60 8.35 6.29 -11.77
C TYR A 60 8.59 5.06 -10.91
N TYR A 61 9.77 4.46 -11.06
CA TYR A 61 10.14 3.22 -10.39
C TYR A 61 11.01 3.53 -9.18
N TRP A 62 10.61 2.99 -8.03
CA TRP A 62 11.35 3.12 -6.78
C TRP A 62 12.33 1.96 -6.66
N ILE A 63 13.60 2.20 -7.00
CA ILE A 63 14.63 1.17 -7.03
C ILE A 63 15.43 1.22 -5.73
N VAL A 64 15.44 0.12 -4.98
CA VAL A 64 16.27 -0.06 -3.79
C VAL A 64 17.28 -1.17 -4.06
N GLY A 65 18.57 -0.85 -3.96
CA GLY A 65 19.62 -1.83 -4.20
C GLY A 65 19.71 -2.25 -5.67
N LYS A 66 19.64 -3.56 -5.94
CA LYS A 66 19.98 -4.12 -7.27
C LYS A 66 18.84 -4.16 -8.29
N ASP A 67 17.60 -3.99 -7.84
CA ASP A 67 16.35 -3.89 -8.60
C ASP A 67 15.27 -4.74 -7.92
N THR A 68 14.17 -4.09 -7.53
CA THR A 68 13.00 -4.82 -7.04
C THR A 68 11.74 -4.53 -7.85
N LEU A 69 11.69 -3.43 -8.62
CA LEU A 69 10.46 -2.85 -9.22
C LEU A 69 9.20 -3.00 -8.34
N ASP A 70 9.39 -3.09 -7.02
CA ASP A 70 8.36 -3.57 -6.09
C ASP A 70 7.33 -2.48 -5.81
N PHE A 71 7.67 -1.24 -6.14
CA PHE A 71 6.83 -0.07 -5.99
C PHE A 71 6.97 0.82 -7.22
N ALA A 72 5.85 1.08 -7.88
CA ALA A 72 5.79 1.90 -9.07
C ALA A 72 4.67 2.91 -8.96
N ILE A 73 4.92 4.12 -9.45
CA ILE A 73 3.91 5.15 -9.59
C ILE A 73 3.80 5.51 -11.06
N SER A 74 2.59 5.52 -11.60
CA SER A 74 2.35 6.00 -12.96
C SER A 74 1.50 7.26 -12.92
N ALA A 75 1.86 8.25 -13.73
CA ALA A 75 1.10 9.48 -13.92
C ALA A 75 0.60 9.53 -15.36
N HIS A 76 -0.69 9.81 -15.52
CA HIS A 76 -1.35 9.87 -16.82
C HIS A 76 -2.09 11.18 -16.96
N GLU A 77 -1.98 11.81 -18.14
CA GLU A 77 -2.80 12.95 -18.55
C GLU A 77 -3.76 12.43 -19.63
N TYR A 78 -5.06 12.68 -19.45
CA TYR A 78 -6.11 12.23 -20.35
C TYR A 78 -6.22 13.12 -21.58
N GLU A 79 -6.35 12.52 -22.76
CA GLU A 79 -6.47 13.30 -24.00
C GLU A 79 -7.76 14.14 -24.02
N ARG A 80 -8.87 13.54 -23.59
CA ARG A 80 -10.23 14.10 -23.68
C ARG A 80 -10.44 15.42 -22.93
N ASP A 81 -9.99 15.49 -21.69
CA ASP A 81 -10.28 16.62 -20.78
C ASP A 81 -9.02 17.16 -20.09
N LYS A 82 -7.85 16.65 -20.47
CA LYS A 82 -6.54 16.97 -19.89
C LYS A 82 -6.48 16.75 -18.37
N SER A 83 -7.44 16.02 -17.80
CA SER A 83 -7.36 15.63 -16.39
C SER A 83 -6.22 14.67 -16.17
N MET A 84 -5.76 14.59 -14.93
CA MET A 84 -4.63 13.79 -14.55
C MET A 84 -5.02 12.73 -13.52
N SER A 85 -4.35 11.60 -13.59
CA SER A 85 -4.38 10.57 -12.55
C SER A 85 -3.00 10.11 -12.13
N ILE A 86 -2.94 9.56 -10.92
CA ILE A 86 -1.77 8.89 -10.39
C ILE A 86 -2.17 7.48 -9.95
N ASN A 87 -1.52 6.49 -10.52
CA ASN A 87 -1.68 5.08 -10.18
C ASN A 87 -0.53 4.66 -9.27
N ILE A 88 -0.83 3.98 -8.17
CA ILE A 88 0.11 3.55 -7.15
C ILE A 88 0.04 2.02 -7.11
N PHE A 89 1.15 1.39 -7.49
CA PHE A 89 1.29 -0.05 -7.53
C PHE A 89 2.40 -0.50 -6.60
N HIS A 90 2.17 -1.64 -5.93
CA HIS A 90 3.24 -2.36 -5.27
C HIS A 90 2.99 -3.87 -5.26
N LYS A 91 4.07 -4.63 -5.39
CA LYS A 91 4.01 -6.08 -5.48
C LYS A 91 3.74 -6.73 -4.12
N ASN A 92 4.40 -6.21 -3.08
CA ASN A 92 4.36 -6.76 -1.73
C ASN A 92 3.54 -5.87 -0.79
N PRO A 93 2.97 -6.42 0.30
CA PRO A 93 2.36 -5.61 1.36
C PRO A 93 3.34 -4.58 1.91
N ILE A 94 2.85 -3.35 2.08
CA ILE A 94 3.61 -2.24 2.66
C ILE A 94 2.65 -1.41 3.52
N ASN A 95 3.18 -0.68 4.50
CA ASN A 95 2.35 0.25 5.25
C ASN A 95 1.81 1.35 4.31
N LEU A 96 0.54 1.71 4.46
CA LEU A 96 -0.08 2.82 3.73
C LEU A 96 0.73 4.11 3.92
N LYS A 97 1.21 4.35 5.14
CA LYS A 97 2.11 5.49 5.41
C LYS A 97 3.34 5.50 4.51
N THR A 98 3.94 4.34 4.25
CA THR A 98 5.09 4.21 3.36
C THR A 98 4.68 4.45 1.91
N ALA A 99 3.56 3.89 1.46
CA ALA A 99 3.04 4.10 0.11
C ALA A 99 2.77 5.59 -0.18
N ILE A 100 2.12 6.28 0.78
CA ILE A 100 1.88 7.73 0.73
C ILE A 100 3.22 8.48 0.65
N LYS A 101 4.16 8.20 1.55
CA LYS A 101 5.47 8.87 1.57
C LYS A 101 6.22 8.71 0.26
N ASN A 102 6.24 7.51 -0.30
CA ASN A 102 6.87 7.26 -1.60
C ASN A 102 6.15 8.01 -2.72
N THR A 103 4.82 8.12 -2.64
CA THR A 103 4.03 8.95 -3.55
C THR A 103 4.39 10.42 -3.44
N GLU A 104 4.47 10.97 -2.23
CA GLU A 104 4.92 12.35 -1.97
C GLU A 104 6.29 12.62 -2.59
N ASN A 105 7.24 11.70 -2.44
CA ASN A 105 8.57 11.85 -3.01
C ASN A 105 8.55 11.89 -4.54
N CYS A 106 7.69 11.08 -5.18
CA CYS A 106 7.52 11.11 -6.64
C CYS A 106 6.77 12.35 -7.13
N LEU A 107 5.92 12.98 -6.32
CA LEU A 107 5.17 14.17 -6.73
C LEU A 107 6.08 15.32 -7.19
N THR A 108 7.25 15.48 -6.59
CA THR A 108 8.22 16.51 -7.01
C THR A 108 8.67 16.32 -8.45
N LEU A 109 8.90 15.07 -8.88
CA LEU A 109 9.27 14.75 -10.25
C LEU A 109 8.07 14.83 -11.19
N ILE A 110 6.91 14.36 -10.75
CA ILE A 110 5.66 14.41 -11.53
C ILE A 110 5.30 15.86 -11.89
N LYS A 111 5.47 16.80 -10.97
CA LYS A 111 5.21 18.24 -11.20
C LYS A 111 6.05 18.88 -12.30
N GLN A 112 7.17 18.25 -12.69
CA GLN A 112 8.01 18.75 -13.79
C GLN A 112 7.38 18.48 -15.16
N ASP A 113 6.52 17.45 -15.27
CA ASP A 113 5.95 17.00 -16.55
C ASP A 113 4.42 17.20 -16.64
N PHE A 114 3.74 17.29 -15.48
CA PHE A 114 2.29 17.34 -15.37
C PHE A 114 1.81 18.57 -14.60
N ASN A 115 0.67 19.12 -15.02
CA ASN A 115 -0.04 20.10 -14.20
C ASN A 115 -0.81 19.38 -13.08
N ILE A 116 -0.25 19.41 -11.86
CA ILE A 116 -0.83 18.76 -10.69
C ILE A 116 -2.20 19.32 -10.29
N GLU A 117 -2.54 20.55 -10.69
CA GLU A 117 -3.86 21.13 -10.41
C GLU A 117 -4.97 20.32 -11.11
N LYS A 118 -4.64 19.67 -12.23
CA LYS A 118 -5.54 18.80 -12.99
C LYS A 118 -5.66 17.38 -12.42
N LEU A 119 -4.99 17.07 -11.30
CA LEU A 119 -5.10 15.77 -10.64
C LEU A 119 -6.52 15.56 -10.12
N ASN A 120 -7.23 14.61 -10.71
CA ASN A 120 -8.63 14.33 -10.42
C ASN A 120 -8.83 13.04 -9.63
N TYR A 121 -7.92 12.09 -9.73
CA TYR A 121 -8.01 10.88 -8.92
C TYR A 121 -6.65 10.22 -8.68
N LEU A 122 -6.58 9.50 -7.56
CA LEU A 122 -5.53 8.52 -7.28
C LEU A 122 -6.13 7.13 -7.44
N TYR A 123 -5.33 6.17 -7.90
CA TYR A 123 -5.73 4.77 -7.98
C TYR A 123 -4.69 3.90 -7.28
N PHE A 124 -5.09 3.25 -6.19
CA PHE A 124 -4.29 2.22 -5.56
C PHE A 124 -4.64 0.88 -6.22
N THR A 125 -3.69 0.28 -6.92
CA THR A 125 -3.92 -1.00 -7.60
C THR A 125 -4.13 -2.13 -6.60
N ASN A 126 -3.53 -2.04 -5.42
CA ASN A 126 -3.68 -3.03 -4.36
C ASN A 126 -4.86 -2.68 -3.44
N THR A 127 -5.49 -3.70 -2.86
CA THR A 127 -6.60 -3.56 -1.91
C THR A 127 -6.11 -3.33 -0.49
N PHE A 128 -7.04 -3.05 0.44
CA PHE A 128 -6.69 -2.73 1.83
C PHE A 128 -5.86 -3.78 2.56
N ILE A 129 -5.96 -5.05 2.18
CA ILE A 129 -5.18 -6.12 2.82
C ILE A 129 -3.68 -5.98 2.59
N TYR A 130 -3.26 -5.22 1.57
CA TYR A 130 -1.85 -4.94 1.31
C TYR A 130 -1.31 -3.80 2.20
N TYR A 131 -2.13 -3.21 3.07
CA TYR A 131 -1.77 -2.12 4.00
C TYR A 131 -1.97 -2.56 5.46
N PRO A 132 -0.98 -3.24 6.07
CA PRO A 132 -1.11 -3.84 7.40
C PRO A 132 -1.39 -2.82 8.52
N ASP A 133 -0.90 -1.59 8.36
CA ASP A 133 -1.06 -0.51 9.33
C ASP A 133 -2.48 0.06 9.40
N ILE A 134 -3.36 -0.26 8.44
CA ILE A 134 -4.73 0.26 8.40
C ILE A 134 -5.82 -0.81 8.27
N VAL A 135 -5.52 -1.98 7.69
CA VAL A 135 -6.52 -3.01 7.36
C VAL A 135 -7.39 -3.40 8.57
N THR A 136 -6.78 -3.62 9.74
CA THR A 136 -7.48 -4.03 10.95
C THR A 136 -8.40 -2.92 11.45
N LYS A 137 -7.92 -1.67 11.49
CA LYS A 137 -8.73 -0.52 11.94
C LYS A 137 -9.92 -0.28 11.01
N LEU A 138 -9.68 -0.30 9.70
CA LEU A 138 -10.72 -0.10 8.70
C LEU A 138 -11.78 -1.21 8.75
N SER A 139 -11.36 -2.46 8.95
CA SER A 139 -12.27 -3.60 9.06
C SER A 139 -13.10 -3.53 10.34
N ASN A 140 -12.52 -3.07 11.45
CA ASN A 140 -13.26 -2.85 12.70
C ASN A 140 -14.28 -1.70 12.57
N GLU A 141 -13.92 -0.59 11.92
CA GLU A 141 -14.85 0.51 11.61
C GLU A 141 -16.01 0.03 10.74
N TYR A 142 -15.73 -0.78 9.72
CA TYR A 142 -16.75 -1.37 8.86
C TYR A 142 -17.66 -2.31 9.66
N ASN A 143 -17.08 -3.19 10.47
CA ASN A 143 -17.81 -4.15 11.29
C ASN A 143 -18.74 -3.45 12.28
N ALA A 144 -18.28 -2.39 12.93
CA ALA A 144 -19.08 -1.63 13.87
C ALA A 144 -20.33 -1.02 13.22
N LYS A 145 -20.26 -0.66 11.93
CA LYS A 145 -21.36 0.01 11.21
C LYS A 145 -22.29 -0.95 10.47
N TYR A 146 -21.75 -2.01 9.87
CA TYR A 146 -22.51 -2.90 8.98
C TYR A 146 -22.40 -4.38 9.33
N GLY A 147 -21.52 -4.76 10.26
CA GLY A 147 -21.14 -6.15 10.49
C GLY A 147 -20.50 -6.79 9.25
N LYS A 148 -20.48 -8.13 9.20
CA LYS A 148 -19.99 -8.90 8.05
C LYS A 148 -21.00 -8.99 6.90
N LYS A 149 -21.63 -7.86 6.55
CA LYS A 149 -22.62 -7.78 5.46
C LYS A 149 -22.04 -7.01 4.28
N ARG A 150 -22.29 -7.51 3.06
CA ARG A 150 -22.01 -6.74 1.85
C ARG A 150 -23.02 -5.59 1.74
N ILE A 151 -22.53 -4.41 1.41
CA ILE A 151 -23.34 -3.19 1.24
C ILE A 151 -23.31 -2.70 -0.21
N GLU A 152 -24.18 -1.76 -0.52
CA GLU A 152 -24.17 -1.09 -1.83
C GLU A 152 -22.99 -0.12 -1.96
N TYR A 153 -22.58 0.13 -3.21
CA TYR A 153 -21.47 1.03 -3.51
C TYR A 153 -21.66 2.45 -2.96
N LYS A 154 -22.90 2.94 -2.91
CA LYS A 154 -23.22 4.26 -2.35
C LYS A 154 -22.87 4.34 -0.86
N ASP A 155 -23.17 3.29 -0.10
CA ASP A 155 -22.90 3.25 1.34
C ASP A 155 -21.44 2.92 1.63
N LEU A 156 -20.79 2.14 0.76
CA LEU A 156 -19.33 1.96 0.79
C LEU A 156 -18.60 3.29 0.58
N ASN A 157 -19.01 4.09 -0.41
CA ASN A 157 -18.43 5.41 -0.64
C ASN A 157 -18.59 6.32 0.58
N LYS A 158 -19.80 6.40 1.15
CA LYS A 158 -20.05 7.17 2.39
C LYS A 158 -19.21 6.68 3.56
N PHE A 159 -19.09 5.36 3.72
CA PHE A 159 -18.27 4.75 4.76
C PHE A 159 -16.80 5.15 4.62
N LEU A 160 -16.23 4.99 3.43
CA LEU A 160 -14.83 5.33 3.19
C LEU A 160 -14.58 6.82 3.40
N LEU A 161 -15.51 7.71 3.02
CA LEU A 161 -15.41 9.15 3.32
C LEU A 161 -15.41 9.47 4.83
N SER A 162 -15.90 8.58 5.68
CA SER A 162 -15.87 8.76 7.14
C SER A 162 -14.80 7.93 7.86
N SER A 163 -14.00 7.14 7.14
CA SER A 163 -13.09 6.16 7.74
C SER A 163 -11.70 6.72 8.04
N ILE A 164 -10.92 5.96 8.81
CA ILE A 164 -9.49 6.24 9.04
C ILE A 164 -8.70 6.39 7.74
N PHE A 165 -9.07 5.66 6.68
CA PHE A 165 -8.42 5.77 5.38
C PHE A 165 -8.57 7.18 4.79
N ASN A 166 -9.77 7.77 4.89
CA ASN A 166 -9.99 9.13 4.39
C ASN A 166 -9.30 10.20 5.22
N THR A 167 -9.15 9.99 6.53
CA THR A 167 -8.30 10.86 7.35
C THR A 167 -6.87 10.88 6.82
N LYS A 168 -6.27 9.70 6.55
CA LYS A 168 -4.92 9.60 5.99
C LYS A 168 -4.78 10.15 4.58
N MET A 169 -5.77 9.95 3.73
CA MET A 169 -5.77 10.54 2.39
C MET A 169 -5.86 12.06 2.42
N ASN A 170 -6.72 12.66 3.25
CA ASN A 170 -6.83 14.11 3.33
C ASN A 170 -5.60 14.77 4.00
N GLU A 171 -4.97 14.10 4.98
CA GLU A 171 -3.68 14.54 5.53
C GLU A 171 -2.62 14.68 4.42
N PHE A 172 -2.48 13.66 3.57
CA PHE A 172 -1.58 13.65 2.41
C PHE A 172 -1.94 14.72 1.37
N LEU A 173 -3.21 14.78 0.96
CA LEU A 173 -3.67 15.64 -0.14
C LEU A 173 -3.68 17.13 0.22
N LYS A 174 -3.63 17.47 1.51
CA LYS A 174 -3.49 18.86 1.97
C LYS A 174 -2.24 19.53 1.40
N LEU A 175 -1.15 18.78 1.19
CA LEU A 175 0.09 19.27 0.57
C LEU A 175 -0.09 19.71 -0.88
N GLN A 176 -1.12 19.21 -1.57
CA GLN A 176 -1.46 19.58 -2.94
C GLN A 176 -2.68 20.49 -3.00
N ASN A 177 -3.15 21.02 -1.86
CA ASN A 177 -4.37 21.79 -1.75
C ASN A 177 -5.58 21.06 -2.38
N LYS A 178 -5.66 19.73 -2.19
CA LYS A 178 -6.74 18.87 -2.70
C LYS A 178 -7.49 18.22 -1.54
N LYS A 179 -8.72 17.81 -1.80
CA LYS A 179 -9.58 17.06 -0.87
C LYS A 179 -10.21 15.87 -1.56
N VAL A 180 -10.43 14.79 -0.81
CA VAL A 180 -11.21 13.65 -1.29
C VAL A 180 -12.71 13.98 -1.33
N ILE A 181 -13.34 13.72 -2.46
CA ILE A 181 -14.80 13.87 -2.66
C ILE A 181 -15.52 12.53 -2.83
N GLY A 182 -14.79 11.45 -3.04
CA GLY A 182 -15.38 10.13 -3.12
C GLY A 182 -14.38 9.01 -3.33
N TYR A 183 -14.89 7.80 -3.20
CA TYR A 183 -14.17 6.55 -3.38
C TYR A 183 -14.92 5.61 -4.32
N GLY A 184 -14.18 4.71 -4.93
CA GLY A 184 -14.73 3.55 -5.63
C GLY A 184 -13.79 2.37 -5.51
N ILE A 185 -14.35 1.18 -5.35
CA ILE A 185 -13.60 -0.08 -5.33
C ILE A 185 -14.13 -0.94 -6.46
N GLU A 186 -13.28 -1.33 -7.41
CA GLU A 186 -13.70 -2.18 -8.50
C GLU A 186 -14.03 -3.59 -7.96
N LYS A 187 -15.20 -4.13 -8.34
CA LYS A 187 -15.69 -5.46 -7.93
C LYS A 187 -15.62 -5.70 -6.41
N PHE A 188 -16.11 -4.72 -5.65
CA PHE A 188 -16.12 -4.76 -4.18
C PHE A 188 -16.76 -6.04 -3.62
N ASN A 189 -16.04 -6.67 -2.69
CA ASN A 189 -16.54 -7.74 -1.84
C ASN A 189 -15.90 -7.70 -0.43
N LEU A 190 -16.44 -8.49 0.49
CA LEU A 190 -15.77 -8.87 1.73
C LEU A 190 -15.06 -10.20 1.53
N ILE A 191 -13.79 -10.28 1.92
CA ILE A 191 -13.03 -11.52 1.88
C ILE A 191 -12.67 -11.96 3.29
N ASP A 192 -12.67 -13.26 3.54
CA ASP A 192 -12.24 -13.83 4.81
C ASP A 192 -10.72 -14.02 4.88
N LYS A 193 -10.24 -14.34 6.07
CA LYS A 193 -8.82 -14.56 6.36
C LYS A 193 -8.19 -15.68 5.52
N GLN A 194 -8.96 -16.72 5.16
CA GLN A 194 -8.49 -17.80 4.28
C GLN A 194 -8.26 -17.27 2.85
N SER A 195 -9.19 -16.46 2.34
CA SER A 195 -9.08 -15.77 1.05
C SER A 195 -7.89 -14.79 1.03
N MET A 196 -7.65 -14.08 2.14
CA MET A 196 -6.47 -13.22 2.27
C MET A 196 -5.17 -14.01 2.16
N LYS A 197 -5.10 -15.21 2.76
CA LYS A 197 -3.92 -16.09 2.68
C LYS A 197 -3.58 -16.50 1.25
N TYR A 198 -4.58 -16.67 0.39
CA TYR A 198 -4.33 -16.92 -1.04
C TYR A 198 -3.73 -15.72 -1.77
N GLN A 199 -4.11 -14.49 -1.39
CA GLN A 199 -3.58 -13.25 -1.98
C GLN A 199 -2.21 -12.88 -1.41
N LEU A 200 -1.97 -13.21 -0.14
CA LEU A 200 -0.75 -12.89 0.62
C LEU A 200 -0.10 -14.17 1.18
N PRO A 201 0.38 -15.11 0.33
CA PRO A 201 0.79 -16.44 0.76
C PRO A 201 2.00 -16.45 1.70
N ASN A 202 2.84 -15.42 1.65
CA ASN A 202 4.08 -15.31 2.42
C ASN A 202 3.96 -14.40 3.65
N MET A 203 2.76 -13.92 3.97
CA MET A 203 2.55 -13.00 5.09
C MET A 203 1.99 -13.72 6.31
N ASP A 204 2.49 -13.39 7.50
CA ASP A 204 1.83 -13.79 8.75
C ASP A 204 0.57 -12.94 8.93
N LEU A 205 -0.59 -13.59 8.85
CA LEU A 205 -1.90 -12.95 8.97
C LEU A 205 -2.46 -13.06 10.39
N LYS A 206 -1.68 -13.47 11.40
CA LYS A 206 -2.18 -13.61 12.78
C LYS A 206 -2.92 -12.37 13.26
N ASP A 207 -2.35 -11.19 13.03
CA ASP A 207 -2.87 -9.89 13.48
C ASP A 207 -3.84 -9.23 12.48
N TYR A 208 -4.14 -9.89 11.36
CA TYR A 208 -5.14 -9.44 10.39
C TYR A 208 -6.57 -9.72 10.91
N PRO A 209 -7.54 -8.90 10.49
CA PRO A 209 -8.95 -9.11 10.84
C PRO A 209 -9.48 -10.40 10.19
N GLU A 210 -10.56 -10.95 10.77
CA GLU A 210 -11.20 -12.16 10.25
C GLU A 210 -11.82 -11.98 8.85
N TYR A 211 -12.13 -10.73 8.48
CA TYR A 211 -12.52 -10.35 7.14
C TYR A 211 -12.10 -8.91 6.84
N SER A 212 -12.01 -8.56 5.56
CA SER A 212 -11.66 -7.21 5.08
C SER A 212 -12.44 -6.86 3.83
N ILE A 213 -12.61 -5.55 3.61
CA ILE A 213 -13.00 -4.98 2.33
C ILE A 213 -11.92 -5.32 1.29
N SER A 214 -12.33 -5.80 0.13
CA SER A 214 -11.44 -6.10 -1.00
C SER A 214 -12.13 -5.83 -2.35
N GLY A 215 -11.36 -5.90 -3.42
CA GLY A 215 -11.73 -5.58 -4.80
C GLY A 215 -10.54 -5.74 -5.75
N MET A 216 -10.57 -5.09 -6.91
CA MET A 216 -9.43 -5.06 -7.85
C MET A 216 -8.53 -3.84 -7.69
N GLY A 217 -8.99 -2.81 -6.98
CA GLY A 217 -8.25 -1.59 -6.70
C GLY A 217 -9.16 -0.52 -6.11
N ILE A 218 -8.55 0.55 -5.62
CA ILE A 218 -9.22 1.63 -4.88
C ILE A 218 -8.98 2.94 -5.59
N SER A 219 -10.05 3.51 -6.14
CA SER A 219 -10.07 4.87 -6.67
C SER A 219 -10.38 5.88 -5.58
N VAL A 220 -9.60 6.95 -5.52
CA VAL A 220 -9.78 8.11 -4.64
C VAL A 220 -10.04 9.32 -5.53
N LYS A 221 -11.28 9.80 -5.56
CA LYS A 221 -11.72 10.93 -6.38
C LYS A 221 -11.45 12.23 -5.64
N LEU A 222 -10.85 13.19 -6.32
CA LEU A 222 -10.44 14.48 -5.76
C LEU A 222 -11.33 15.60 -6.26
N ASP A 223 -11.36 16.70 -5.51
CA ASP A 223 -12.01 17.93 -5.93
C ASP A 223 -11.33 18.52 -7.18
N LYS A 224 -12.18 18.92 -8.14
CA LYS A 224 -11.75 19.76 -9.26
C LYS A 224 -11.64 21.18 -8.72
N LYS A 225 -10.46 21.76 -8.83
CA LYS A 225 -10.25 23.19 -8.59
C LYS A 225 -10.23 23.91 -9.91
#